data_AF-A0A9P0G7U4-F1
#
_entry.id   AF-A0A9P0G7U4-F1
#
_cell.length_a   1.000
_cell.length_b   1.000
_cell.length_c   1.000
_cell.angle_alpha   90.00
_cell.angle_beta   90.00
_cell.angle_gamma   90.00
#
_symmetry.space_group_name_H-M   'P 1'
#
loop_
_entity.id
_entity.type
_entity.pdbx_description
1 polymer ?
#
loop_
_entity_poly.entity_id
_entity_poly.type
_entity_poly.pdbx_seq_one_letter_code
_entity_poly.pdbx_strand_id
1 'polypeptide(L)'
;MTEGIYRRPGQGSSVSELLTKFRKDAFAVQLTTDLCTEHEVGTALKRFFRDLPEPLLGTNQRQYLYEVSKHNNREEKIRMYKASLDQIPTISYNTTRKLIGHLHFISTQSAKNLMTAENLASIWGPTLLHYEDRDAIPNVNHNHMLDTEVVHQLIKLYRHIFPEDPGELEKEKHMLRVLEKYSKAPQVNVCNKTAGDLRIWVYLHNKEGQSYNVSIGPNKTAYDLCKELSGHIKLLVHELVLEEIILNDKLIRPIHYEEKVLDVILKWGYWDEQDRKDNYLTLAHLSKYWEYILEKPYPVSGEMRFADNKTRLFKLYTFQFSQGKLTCFKDKTGEIILHSWNIEDIIWYLGHESKRNPQSRWSITFINANSHPVRTKSSPYFGSVLVWSDAATRANWLSAMLKSRYPNNLAPPPNLIPI
;
A
#
# COMPACT_ATOMS: atom_id res chain seq x y z
N MET A 1 -15.97 -24.54 -2.09
CA MET A 1 -16.40 -23.67 -0.97
C MET A 1 -16.20 -24.45 0.31
N THR A 2 -15.67 -23.79 1.34
CA THR A 2 -15.33 -24.43 2.61
C THR A 2 -16.59 -24.72 3.42
N GLU A 3 -16.74 -25.97 3.85
CA GLU A 3 -17.86 -26.39 4.69
C GLU A 3 -17.73 -25.80 6.10
N GLY A 4 -18.83 -25.28 6.65
CA GLY A 4 -18.86 -24.79 8.02
C GLY A 4 -17.96 -23.58 8.29
N ILE A 5 -17.72 -22.74 7.27
CA ILE A 5 -17.02 -21.46 7.42
C ILE A 5 -17.67 -20.64 8.55
N TYR A 6 -16.86 -20.02 9.41
CA TYR A 6 -17.24 -19.40 10.69
C TYR A 6 -17.72 -20.33 11.81
N ARG A 7 -18.20 -21.54 11.53
CA ARG A 7 -18.61 -22.50 12.57
C ARG A 7 -17.42 -23.29 13.11
N ARG A 8 -16.54 -23.77 12.23
CA ARG A 8 -15.33 -24.52 12.63
C ARG A 8 -14.24 -23.56 13.13
N PRO A 9 -13.56 -23.87 14.25
CA PRO A 9 -12.50 -23.02 14.78
C PRO A 9 -11.20 -23.16 13.98
N GLY A 10 -10.44 -22.08 13.87
CA GLY A 10 -9.04 -22.11 13.43
C GLY A 10 -8.06 -22.33 14.59
N GLN A 11 -6.79 -22.61 14.27
CA GLN A 11 -5.75 -22.82 15.27
C GLN A 11 -5.46 -21.51 16.05
N GLY A 12 -5.52 -21.58 17.39
CA GLY A 12 -5.48 -20.39 18.24
C GLY A 12 -4.20 -19.56 18.15
N SER A 13 -3.04 -20.20 17.95
CA SER A 13 -1.75 -19.53 17.74
C SER A 13 -1.75 -18.72 16.45
N SER A 14 -2.13 -19.34 15.33
CA SER A 14 -2.20 -18.70 14.00
C SER A 14 -3.20 -17.55 13.99
N VAL A 15 -4.37 -17.73 14.62
CA VAL A 15 -5.38 -16.68 14.77
C VAL A 15 -4.82 -15.48 15.54
N SER A 16 -4.07 -15.73 16.62
CA SER A 16 -3.50 -14.65 17.44
C SER A 16 -2.38 -13.92 16.69
N GLU A 17 -1.50 -14.65 16.00
CA GLU A 17 -0.47 -14.06 15.15
C GLU A 17 -1.08 -13.21 14.03
N LEU A 18 -2.11 -13.72 13.35
CA LEU A 18 -2.80 -13.02 12.28
C LEU A 18 -3.41 -11.70 12.77
N LEU A 19 -4.06 -11.71 13.94
CA LEU A 19 -4.61 -10.52 14.57
C LEU A 19 -3.53 -9.51 14.98
N THR A 20 -2.40 -9.98 15.53
CA THR A 20 -1.28 -9.11 15.88
C THR A 20 -0.72 -8.41 14.64
N LYS A 21 -0.49 -9.14 13.55
CA LYS A 21 -0.05 -8.55 12.28
C LYS A 21 -1.08 -7.56 11.73
N PHE A 22 -2.36 -7.94 11.74
CA PHE A 22 -3.45 -7.10 11.26
C PHE A 22 -3.60 -5.79 12.04
N ARG A 23 -3.46 -5.83 13.36
CA ARG A 23 -3.53 -4.62 14.22
C ARG A 23 -2.29 -3.73 14.07
N LYS A 24 -1.13 -4.31 13.75
CA LYS A 24 0.12 -3.55 13.52
C LYS A 24 0.11 -2.84 12.18
N ASP A 25 -0.21 -3.57 11.11
CA ASP A 25 -0.29 -3.06 9.74
C ASP A 25 -1.20 -3.98 8.91
N ALA A 26 -2.45 -3.55 8.71
CA ALA A 26 -3.44 -4.30 7.96
C ALA A 26 -3.03 -4.52 6.49
N PHE A 27 -2.25 -3.61 5.89
CA PHE A 27 -1.83 -3.70 4.49
C PHE A 27 -0.68 -4.68 4.29
N ALA A 28 0.09 -4.97 5.33
CA ALA A 28 1.18 -5.96 5.29
C ALA A 28 0.69 -7.41 5.48
N VAL A 29 -0.56 -7.63 5.90
CA VAL A 29 -1.09 -8.98 6.12
C VAL A 29 -1.39 -9.68 4.80
N GLN A 30 -0.72 -10.81 4.57
CA GLN A 30 -0.98 -11.68 3.44
C GLN A 30 -1.84 -12.87 3.87
N LEU A 31 -2.97 -13.05 3.19
CA LEU A 31 -3.85 -14.20 3.35
C LEU A 31 -3.63 -15.14 2.18
N THR A 32 -2.85 -16.19 2.39
CA THR A 32 -2.58 -17.20 1.38
C THR A 32 -2.81 -18.59 1.98
N THR A 33 -3.13 -19.57 1.13
CA THR A 33 -3.48 -20.93 1.57
C THR A 33 -2.30 -21.68 2.19
N ASP A 34 -1.06 -21.24 1.93
CA ASP A 34 0.16 -21.74 2.56
C ASP A 34 0.42 -21.13 3.95
N LEU A 35 -0.09 -19.92 4.22
CA LEU A 35 0.13 -19.22 5.49
C LEU A 35 -1.02 -19.39 6.47
N CYS A 36 -2.25 -19.50 5.98
CA CYS A 36 -3.44 -19.62 6.81
C CYS A 36 -4.59 -20.33 6.11
N THR A 37 -5.36 -21.08 6.89
CA THR A 37 -6.61 -21.73 6.51
C THR A 37 -7.78 -20.75 6.57
N GLU A 38 -8.85 -21.04 5.82
CA GLU A 38 -10.07 -20.21 5.84
C GLU A 38 -10.73 -20.18 7.23
N HIS A 39 -10.54 -21.24 8.03
CA HIS A 39 -11.03 -21.31 9.41
C HIS A 39 -10.25 -20.39 10.36
N GLU A 40 -8.94 -20.23 10.18
CA GLU A 40 -8.13 -19.26 10.92
C GLU A 40 -8.52 -17.84 10.57
N VAL A 41 -8.64 -17.53 9.29
CA VAL A 41 -9.09 -16.20 8.82
C VAL A 41 -10.49 -15.89 9.33
N GLY A 42 -11.42 -16.83 9.22
CA GLY A 42 -12.79 -16.66 9.71
C GLY A 42 -12.87 -16.50 11.23
N THR A 43 -12.01 -17.17 11.98
CA THR A 43 -11.94 -17.04 13.44
C THR A 43 -11.31 -15.70 13.85
N ALA A 44 -10.25 -15.27 13.17
CA ALA A 44 -9.63 -13.96 13.37
C ALA A 44 -10.62 -12.83 13.09
N LEU A 45 -11.40 -12.90 12.01
CA LEU A 45 -12.40 -11.88 11.69
C LEU A 45 -13.47 -11.76 12.79
N LYS A 46 -14.02 -12.89 13.26
CA LYS A 46 -15.00 -12.88 14.37
C LYS A 46 -14.40 -12.27 15.64
N ARG A 47 -13.17 -12.67 15.98
CA ARG A 47 -12.47 -12.17 17.17
C ARG A 47 -12.18 -10.68 17.05
N PHE A 48 -11.79 -10.18 15.88
CA PHE A 48 -11.59 -8.75 15.64
C PHE A 48 -12.86 -7.94 15.96
N PHE A 49 -14.02 -8.36 15.45
CA PHE A 49 -15.29 -7.65 15.70
C PHE A 49 -15.75 -7.74 17.15
N ARG A 50 -15.54 -8.89 17.81
CA ARG A 50 -15.86 -9.06 19.22
C ARG A 50 -14.96 -8.24 20.13
N ASP A 51 -13.69 -8.06 19.74
CA ASP A 51 -12.70 -7.32 20.52
C ASP A 51 -12.74 -5.80 20.21
N LEU A 52 -13.79 -5.30 19.54
CA LEU A 52 -13.97 -3.86 19.32
C LEU A 52 -14.41 -3.17 20.62
N PRO A 53 -13.97 -1.92 20.88
CA PRO A 53 -14.40 -1.17 22.06
C PRO A 53 -15.91 -0.91 22.09
N GLU A 54 -16.52 -0.74 20.92
CA GLU A 54 -17.97 -0.64 20.75
C GLU A 54 -18.44 -1.67 19.70
N PRO A 55 -19.64 -2.26 19.88
CA PRO A 55 -20.18 -3.22 18.94
C PRO A 55 -20.43 -2.55 17.58
N LEU A 56 -20.24 -3.30 16.49
CA LEU A 56 -20.33 -2.76 15.14
C LEU A 56 -21.69 -2.08 14.85
N LEU A 57 -22.78 -2.64 15.37
CA LEU A 57 -24.14 -2.12 15.19
C LEU A 57 -24.52 -1.02 16.19
N GLY A 58 -23.60 -0.62 17.08
CA GLY A 58 -23.81 0.40 18.08
C GLY A 58 -24.60 -0.09 19.29
N THR A 59 -24.13 0.27 20.48
CA THR A 59 -24.80 -0.08 21.74
C THR A 59 -26.19 0.56 21.86
N ASN A 60 -26.33 1.81 21.42
CA ASN A 60 -27.56 2.59 21.57
C ASN A 60 -28.70 2.12 20.65
N GLN A 61 -28.37 1.40 19.57
CA GLN A 61 -29.31 0.96 18.56
C GLN A 61 -29.89 -0.43 18.85
N ARG A 62 -29.24 -1.21 19.73
CA ARG A 62 -29.59 -2.61 19.99
C ARG A 62 -31.04 -2.81 20.41
N GLN A 63 -31.53 -2.03 21.37
CA GLN A 63 -32.93 -2.13 21.82
C GLN A 63 -33.92 -1.79 20.70
N TYR A 64 -33.61 -0.77 19.89
CA TYR A 64 -34.45 -0.41 18.75
C TYR A 64 -34.48 -1.55 17.72
N LEU A 65 -33.31 -2.12 17.39
CA LEU A 65 -33.20 -3.25 16.46
C LEU A 65 -33.99 -4.49 16.93
N TYR A 66 -34.08 -4.74 18.24
CA TYR A 66 -34.94 -5.78 18.78
C TYR A 66 -36.41 -5.52 18.50
N GLU A 67 -36.88 -4.30 18.70
CA GLU A 67 -38.26 -3.94 18.36
C GLU A 67 -38.52 -4.04 16.86
N VAL A 68 -37.56 -3.60 16.01
CA VAL A 68 -37.65 -3.81 14.55
C VAL A 68 -37.83 -5.28 14.20
N SER A 69 -37.07 -6.18 14.84
CA SER A 69 -37.12 -7.61 14.53
C SER A 69 -38.50 -8.23 14.79
N LYS A 70 -39.22 -7.74 15.81
CA LYS A 70 -40.56 -8.21 16.24
C LYS A 70 -41.71 -7.70 15.39
N HIS A 71 -41.52 -6.70 14.54
CA HIS A 71 -42.59 -6.23 13.64
C HIS A 71 -43.05 -7.36 12.70
N ASN A 72 -44.26 -7.28 12.14
CA ASN A 72 -44.76 -8.30 11.20
C ASN A 72 -44.75 -7.83 9.74
N ASN A 73 -44.83 -6.52 9.51
CA ASN A 73 -44.83 -5.95 8.16
C ASN A 73 -43.39 -5.86 7.61
N ARG A 74 -43.15 -6.47 6.45
CA ARG A 74 -41.82 -6.56 5.83
C ARG A 74 -41.30 -5.21 5.36
N GLU A 75 -42.12 -4.41 4.69
CA GLU A 75 -41.75 -3.11 4.15
C GLU A 75 -41.40 -2.14 5.27
N GLU A 76 -42.16 -2.18 6.37
CA GLU A 76 -41.91 -1.37 7.55
C GLU A 76 -40.64 -1.80 8.27
N LYS A 77 -40.38 -3.11 8.42
CA LYS A 77 -39.08 -3.59 8.92
C LYS A 77 -37.91 -3.04 8.13
N ILE A 78 -37.97 -3.11 6.80
CA ILE A 78 -36.90 -2.63 5.93
C ILE A 78 -36.67 -1.14 6.18
N ARG A 79 -37.74 -0.35 6.27
CA ARG A 79 -37.66 1.09 6.55
C ARG A 79 -37.02 1.37 7.91
N MET A 80 -37.44 0.67 8.95
CA MET A 80 -36.91 0.83 10.30
C MET A 80 -35.44 0.38 10.42
N TYR A 81 -35.05 -0.72 9.77
CA TYR A 81 -33.64 -1.13 9.72
C TYR A 81 -32.77 -0.08 9.02
N LYS A 82 -33.22 0.48 7.89
CA LYS A 82 -32.51 1.58 7.22
C LYS A 82 -32.34 2.78 8.16
N ALA A 83 -33.42 3.22 8.79
CA ALA A 83 -33.40 4.35 9.72
C ALA A 83 -32.46 4.11 10.93
N SER A 84 -32.36 2.87 11.43
CA SER A 84 -31.42 2.52 12.50
C SER A 84 -29.97 2.54 12.02
N LEU A 85 -29.70 2.04 10.81
CA LEU A 85 -28.36 1.97 10.25
C LEU A 85 -27.85 3.35 9.82
N ASP A 86 -28.73 4.27 9.42
CA ASP A 86 -28.35 5.64 9.08
C ASP A 86 -27.91 6.46 10.32
N GLN A 87 -28.17 5.96 11.53
CA GLN A 87 -27.78 6.61 12.80
C GLN A 87 -26.42 6.14 13.33
N ILE A 88 -25.82 5.08 12.78
CA ILE A 88 -24.48 4.63 13.19
C ILE A 88 -23.39 5.36 12.40
N PRO A 89 -22.16 5.49 12.94
CA PRO A 89 -21.07 6.19 12.25
C PRO A 89 -20.82 5.65 10.84
N THR A 90 -20.45 6.53 9.91
CA THR A 90 -20.24 6.19 8.49
C THR A 90 -19.30 5.00 8.28
N ILE A 91 -18.24 4.89 9.09
CA ILE A 91 -17.30 3.76 9.02
C ILE A 91 -18.00 2.46 9.43
N SER A 92 -18.75 2.47 10.54
CA SER A 92 -19.52 1.32 11.02
C SER A 92 -20.63 0.92 10.04
N TYR A 93 -21.32 1.89 9.43
CA TYR A 93 -22.32 1.64 8.38
C TYR A 93 -21.71 0.90 7.19
N ASN A 94 -20.62 1.44 6.63
CA ASN A 94 -19.96 0.85 5.46
C ASN A 94 -19.40 -0.55 5.77
N THR A 95 -18.85 -0.72 6.96
CA THR A 95 -18.34 -2.01 7.45
C THR A 95 -19.47 -3.02 7.63
N THR A 96 -20.59 -2.61 8.22
CA THR A 96 -21.81 -3.43 8.37
C THR A 96 -22.35 -3.85 7.01
N ARG A 97 -22.48 -2.91 6.06
CA ARG A 97 -22.92 -3.22 4.68
C ARG A 97 -22.05 -4.30 4.03
N LYS A 98 -20.72 -4.20 4.16
CA LYS A 98 -19.79 -5.18 3.56
C LYS A 98 -19.86 -6.53 4.29
N LEU A 99 -19.91 -6.53 5.62
CA LEU A 99 -20.00 -7.76 6.38
C LEU A 99 -21.33 -8.50 6.17
N ILE A 100 -22.47 -7.82 6.33
CA ILE A 100 -23.78 -8.44 6.11
C ILE A 100 -23.94 -8.91 4.66
N GLY A 101 -23.41 -8.16 3.69
CA GLY A 101 -23.38 -8.59 2.29
C GLY A 101 -22.58 -9.88 2.09
N HIS A 102 -21.43 -9.99 2.75
CA HIS A 102 -20.63 -11.22 2.74
C HIS A 102 -21.37 -12.41 3.37
N LEU A 103 -22.07 -12.21 4.50
CA LEU A 103 -22.86 -13.26 5.14
C LEU A 103 -24.07 -13.66 4.28
N HIS A 104 -24.75 -12.69 3.66
CA HIS A 104 -25.81 -12.94 2.68
C HIS A 104 -25.30 -13.80 1.54
N PHE A 105 -24.16 -13.42 0.93
CA PHE A 105 -23.52 -14.19 -0.13
C PHE A 105 -23.25 -15.64 0.29
N ILE A 106 -22.63 -15.86 1.45
CA ILE A 106 -22.37 -17.23 1.98
C ILE A 106 -23.68 -18.00 2.15
N SER A 107 -24.72 -17.37 2.68
CA SER A 107 -26.02 -18.01 2.91
C SER A 107 -26.69 -18.46 1.61
N THR A 108 -26.52 -17.71 0.51
CA THR A 108 -27.03 -18.12 -0.82
C THR A 108 -26.37 -19.39 -1.35
N GLN A 109 -25.21 -19.75 -0.79
CA GLN A 109 -24.42 -20.93 -1.14
C GLN A 109 -24.52 -22.04 -0.10
N SER A 110 -25.50 -21.98 0.81
CA SER A 110 -25.70 -22.92 1.92
C SER A 110 -25.80 -24.38 1.49
N ALA A 111 -26.32 -24.68 0.28
CA ALA A 111 -26.33 -26.02 -0.28
C ALA A 111 -24.94 -26.66 -0.44
N LYS A 112 -23.88 -25.84 -0.54
CA LYS A 112 -22.49 -26.27 -0.70
C LYS A 112 -21.65 -26.09 0.57
N ASN A 113 -21.86 -25.03 1.33
CA ASN A 113 -21.04 -24.70 2.51
C ASN A 113 -21.72 -25.06 3.86
N LEU A 114 -22.99 -25.49 3.85
CA LEU A 114 -23.82 -25.85 5.02
C LEU A 114 -24.09 -24.70 6.01
N MET A 115 -23.83 -23.46 5.61
CA MET A 115 -24.06 -22.25 6.42
C MET A 115 -25.29 -21.51 5.92
N THR A 116 -26.46 -21.84 6.48
CA THR A 116 -27.70 -21.06 6.26
C THR A 116 -27.65 -19.70 6.96
N ALA A 117 -28.60 -18.82 6.63
CA ALA A 117 -28.72 -17.52 7.32
C ALA A 117 -28.92 -17.70 8.83
N GLU A 118 -29.65 -18.73 9.26
CA GLU A 118 -29.84 -19.11 10.66
C GLU A 118 -28.51 -19.55 11.32
N ASN A 119 -27.73 -20.40 10.64
CA ASN A 119 -26.42 -20.85 11.14
C ASN A 119 -25.39 -19.71 11.24
N LEU A 120 -25.42 -18.77 10.30
CA LEU A 120 -24.54 -17.60 10.34
C LEU A 120 -24.97 -16.62 11.44
N ALA A 121 -26.27 -16.39 11.57
CA ALA A 121 -26.81 -15.46 12.55
C ALA A 121 -26.54 -15.90 14.00
N SER A 122 -26.59 -17.19 14.31
CA SER A 122 -26.29 -17.68 15.67
C SER A 122 -24.84 -17.44 16.10
N ILE A 123 -23.92 -17.31 15.12
CA ILE A 123 -22.51 -17.01 15.35
C ILE A 123 -22.27 -15.50 15.39
N TRP A 124 -22.86 -14.78 14.44
CA TRP A 124 -22.61 -13.35 14.23
C TRP A 124 -23.49 -12.44 15.07
N GLY A 125 -24.68 -12.86 15.48
CA GLY A 125 -25.55 -12.17 16.44
C GLY A 125 -24.80 -11.71 17.68
N PRO A 126 -24.33 -12.64 18.53
CA PRO A 126 -23.55 -12.28 19.72
C PRO A 126 -22.24 -11.56 19.40
N THR A 127 -21.69 -11.70 18.18
CA THR A 127 -20.44 -11.04 17.80
C THR A 127 -20.63 -9.57 17.45
N LEU A 128 -21.72 -9.20 16.78
CA LEU A 128 -21.96 -7.83 16.29
C LEU A 128 -22.72 -6.95 17.26
N LEU A 129 -23.42 -7.56 18.22
CA LEU A 129 -24.24 -6.92 19.24
C LEU A 129 -23.76 -7.28 20.66
N HIS A 130 -22.51 -7.76 20.80
CA HIS A 130 -21.94 -8.07 22.11
C HIS A 130 -22.07 -6.87 23.04
N TYR A 131 -22.32 -7.11 24.32
CA TYR A 131 -22.36 -6.05 25.31
C TYR A 131 -21.53 -6.51 26.51
N GLU A 132 -20.48 -5.76 26.83
CA GLU A 132 -19.77 -5.91 28.11
C GLU A 132 -20.57 -5.17 29.18
N ASP A 133 -21.55 -5.84 29.79
CA ASP A 133 -22.03 -5.36 31.08
C ASP A 133 -21.10 -5.91 32.16
N ARG A 134 -20.43 -5.02 32.91
CA ARG A 134 -19.61 -5.41 34.04
C ARG A 134 -20.45 -5.92 35.22
N ASP A 135 -21.76 -5.74 35.16
CA ASP A 135 -22.71 -6.26 36.13
C ASP A 135 -23.68 -7.23 35.44
N ALA A 136 -23.68 -8.48 35.88
CA ALA A 136 -24.44 -9.56 35.26
C ALA A 136 -25.96 -9.30 35.25
N ILE A 137 -26.51 -8.91 34.09
CA ILE A 137 -27.95 -8.87 33.89
C ILE A 137 -28.51 -10.31 33.87
N PRO A 138 -29.62 -10.61 34.57
CA PRO A 138 -30.35 -11.86 34.35
C PRO A 138 -30.86 -11.92 32.90
N ASN A 139 -30.79 -13.10 32.28
CA ASN A 139 -31.36 -13.43 30.95
C ASN A 139 -30.45 -13.28 29.70
N VAL A 140 -29.14 -13.52 29.86
CA VAL A 140 -28.13 -13.59 28.76
C VAL A 140 -28.60 -14.42 27.55
N ASN A 141 -29.28 -15.54 27.80
CA ASN A 141 -29.79 -16.43 26.74
C ASN A 141 -30.87 -15.76 25.87
N HIS A 142 -31.76 -14.95 26.46
CA HIS A 142 -32.80 -14.24 25.71
C HIS A 142 -32.21 -13.15 24.81
N ASN A 143 -31.21 -12.41 25.31
CA ASN A 143 -30.52 -11.39 24.53
C ASN A 143 -29.76 -12.00 23.35
N HIS A 144 -29.11 -13.15 23.53
CA HIS A 144 -28.47 -13.88 22.42
C HIS A 144 -29.46 -14.34 21.34
N MET A 145 -30.68 -14.74 21.73
CA MET A 145 -31.73 -15.09 20.76
C MET A 145 -32.16 -13.86 19.95
N LEU A 146 -32.33 -12.70 20.59
CA LEU A 146 -32.68 -11.45 19.89
C LEU A 146 -31.54 -10.94 19.01
N ASP A 147 -30.29 -11.03 19.48
CA ASP A 147 -29.11 -10.69 18.67
C ASP A 147 -29.02 -11.55 17.41
N THR A 148 -29.30 -12.85 17.58
CA THR A 148 -29.38 -13.81 16.47
C THR A 148 -30.49 -13.42 15.51
N GLU A 149 -31.68 -13.11 15.99
CA GLU A 149 -32.82 -12.74 15.14
C GLU A 149 -32.56 -11.45 14.35
N VAL A 150 -31.96 -10.42 14.98
CA VAL A 150 -31.59 -9.18 14.28
C VAL A 150 -30.64 -9.47 13.13
N VAL A 151 -29.55 -10.20 13.38
CA VAL A 151 -28.57 -10.52 12.34
C VAL A 151 -29.20 -11.44 11.26
N HIS A 152 -30.07 -12.35 11.65
CA HIS A 152 -30.81 -13.19 10.72
C HIS A 152 -31.64 -12.37 9.72
N GLN A 153 -32.39 -11.39 10.22
CA GLN A 153 -33.20 -10.49 9.39
C GLN A 153 -32.31 -9.59 8.52
N LEU A 154 -31.20 -9.06 9.03
CA LEU A 154 -30.24 -8.26 8.25
C LEU A 154 -29.66 -9.07 7.08
N ILE A 155 -29.33 -10.34 7.30
CA ILE A 155 -28.87 -11.25 6.23
C ILE A 155 -29.97 -11.46 5.20
N LYS A 156 -31.19 -11.87 5.62
CA LYS A 156 -32.30 -12.18 4.69
C LYS A 156 -32.81 -10.96 3.91
N LEU A 157 -32.77 -9.78 4.52
CA LEU A 157 -33.28 -8.53 3.93
C LEU A 157 -32.17 -7.68 3.29
N TYR A 158 -30.92 -8.18 3.23
CA TYR A 158 -29.75 -7.44 2.79
C TYR A 158 -29.99 -6.60 1.53
N ARG A 159 -30.44 -7.22 0.44
CA ARG A 159 -30.67 -6.55 -0.86
C ARG A 159 -31.74 -5.45 -0.84
N HIS A 160 -32.62 -5.46 0.16
CA HIS A 160 -33.68 -4.46 0.30
C HIS A 160 -33.22 -3.31 1.20
N ILE A 161 -32.38 -3.61 2.20
CA ILE A 161 -31.79 -2.65 3.13
C ILE A 161 -30.66 -1.88 2.44
N PHE A 162 -29.82 -2.56 1.67
CA PHE A 162 -28.71 -2.00 0.91
C PHE A 162 -28.95 -2.25 -0.59
N PRO A 163 -29.53 -1.28 -1.32
CA PRO A 163 -29.69 -1.41 -2.76
C PRO A 163 -28.31 -1.53 -3.42
N GLU A 164 -28.09 -2.63 -4.12
CA GLU A 164 -26.86 -2.88 -4.89
C GLU A 164 -26.91 -2.14 -6.24
N ASP A 165 -25.78 -1.60 -6.68
CA ASP A 165 -25.60 -1.14 -8.06
C ASP A 165 -25.57 -2.37 -9.00
N PRO A 166 -26.20 -2.34 -10.20
CA PRO A 166 -26.12 -3.44 -11.18
C PRO A 166 -24.70 -3.97 -11.43
N GLY A 167 -23.67 -3.13 -11.31
CA GLY A 167 -22.27 -3.53 -11.42
C GLY A 167 -21.76 -4.43 -10.28
N GLU A 168 -22.30 -4.31 -9.05
CA GLU A 168 -21.93 -5.17 -7.92
C GLU A 168 -22.47 -6.61 -8.11
N LEU A 169 -23.69 -6.74 -8.62
CA LEU A 169 -24.32 -8.05 -8.87
C LEU A 169 -23.57 -8.84 -9.97
N GLU A 170 -23.13 -8.18 -11.03
CA GLU A 170 -22.35 -8.84 -12.09
C GLU A 170 -20.97 -9.28 -11.57
N LYS A 171 -20.34 -8.48 -10.69
CA LYS A 171 -19.11 -8.87 -10.00
C LYS A 171 -19.34 -10.10 -9.12
N GLU A 172 -20.43 -10.17 -8.36
CA GLU A 172 -20.79 -11.33 -7.54
C GLU A 172 -20.95 -12.60 -8.40
N LYS A 173 -21.70 -12.52 -9.50
CA LYS A 173 -21.85 -13.62 -10.47
C LYS A 173 -20.53 -14.04 -11.10
N HIS A 174 -19.66 -13.08 -11.41
CA HIS A 174 -18.33 -13.37 -11.93
C HIS A 174 -17.47 -14.10 -10.90
N MET A 175 -17.44 -13.62 -9.66
CA MET A 175 -16.72 -14.27 -8.55
C MET A 175 -17.18 -15.70 -8.33
N LEU A 176 -18.50 -15.96 -8.34
CA LEU A 176 -19.03 -17.33 -8.22
C LEU A 176 -18.54 -18.24 -9.34
N ARG A 177 -18.57 -17.78 -10.60
CA ARG A 177 -18.06 -18.54 -11.75
C ARG A 177 -16.58 -18.88 -11.58
N VAL A 178 -15.77 -17.96 -11.07
CA VAL A 178 -14.34 -18.20 -10.82
C VAL A 178 -14.15 -19.20 -9.68
N LEU A 179 -14.86 -19.06 -8.57
CA LEU A 179 -14.79 -19.96 -7.42
C LEU A 179 -15.22 -21.39 -7.78
N GLU A 180 -16.22 -21.56 -8.64
CA GLU A 180 -16.66 -22.87 -9.15
C GLU A 180 -15.64 -23.51 -10.10
N LYS A 181 -14.94 -22.72 -10.91
CA LYS A 181 -13.83 -23.22 -11.73
C LYS A 181 -12.67 -23.65 -10.86
N TYR A 182 -12.32 -22.85 -9.85
CA TYR A 182 -11.21 -23.14 -8.94
C TYR A 182 -11.47 -24.40 -8.10
N SER A 183 -12.69 -24.62 -7.63
CA SER A 183 -13.03 -25.82 -6.84
C SER A 183 -13.02 -27.12 -7.64
N LYS A 184 -13.12 -27.05 -8.98
CA LYS A 184 -13.13 -28.21 -9.89
C LYS A 184 -11.76 -28.50 -10.53
N ALA A 185 -10.83 -27.54 -10.50
CA ALA A 185 -9.50 -27.72 -11.08
C ALA A 185 -8.62 -28.59 -10.16
N PRO A 186 -7.78 -29.50 -10.69
CA PRO A 186 -6.75 -30.15 -9.90
C PRO A 186 -5.84 -29.07 -9.31
N GLN A 187 -5.46 -29.21 -8.03
CA GLN A 187 -4.51 -28.31 -7.38
C GLN A 187 -3.11 -28.53 -7.97
N VAL A 188 -2.89 -27.96 -9.15
CA VAL A 188 -1.56 -27.71 -9.68
C VAL A 188 -1.03 -26.50 -8.91
N ASN A 189 0.24 -26.56 -8.47
CA ASN A 189 0.97 -25.43 -7.91
C ASN A 189 1.04 -24.29 -8.96
N VAL A 190 -0.05 -23.54 -9.09
CA VAL A 190 -0.09 -22.31 -9.85
C VAL A 190 0.55 -21.27 -8.94
N CYS A 191 1.61 -20.63 -9.41
CA CYS A 191 2.21 -19.45 -8.80
C CYS A 191 1.12 -18.57 -8.18
N ASN A 192 1.15 -18.43 -6.85
CA ASN A 192 0.19 -17.69 -6.05
C ASN A 192 0.12 -16.25 -6.57
N LYS A 193 -0.82 -15.98 -7.48
CA LYS A 193 -1.16 -14.60 -7.87
C LYS A 193 -1.84 -13.98 -6.66
N THR A 194 -1.05 -13.30 -5.83
CA THR A 194 -1.52 -12.49 -4.73
C THR A 194 -2.44 -11.39 -5.28
N ALA A 195 -3.66 -11.28 -4.74
CA ALA A 195 -4.50 -10.12 -5.00
C ALA A 195 -3.73 -8.86 -4.53
N GLY A 196 -3.47 -7.91 -5.43
CA GLY A 196 -2.69 -6.71 -5.13
C GLY A 196 -1.46 -6.49 -6.02
N ASP A 197 -1.11 -7.46 -6.87
CA ASP A 197 -0.02 -7.30 -7.84
C ASP A 197 -0.36 -6.27 -8.93
N LEU A 198 0.50 -5.26 -9.08
CA LEU A 198 0.40 -4.26 -10.14
C LEU A 198 1.23 -4.71 -11.35
N ARG A 199 0.64 -4.67 -12.55
CA ARG A 199 1.39 -4.88 -13.79
C ARG A 199 1.94 -3.57 -14.32
N ILE A 200 3.25 -3.52 -14.56
CA ILE A 200 3.93 -2.35 -15.14
C ILE A 200 4.86 -2.76 -16.27
N TRP A 201 5.06 -1.84 -17.21
CA TRP A 201 6.06 -1.98 -18.27
C TRP A 201 7.42 -1.52 -17.75
N VAL A 202 8.42 -2.38 -17.90
CA VAL A 202 9.83 -2.07 -17.64
C VAL A 202 10.57 -2.14 -18.97
N TYR A 203 11.31 -1.09 -19.29
CA TYR A 203 12.03 -0.98 -20.54
C TYR A 203 13.49 -1.41 -20.37
N LEU A 204 14.12 -1.91 -21.43
CA LEU A 204 15.55 -2.17 -21.45
C LEU A 204 16.27 -0.95 -22.03
N HIS A 205 17.25 -0.42 -21.28
CA HIS A 205 18.08 0.74 -21.61
C HIS A 205 17.34 2.09 -21.62
N ASN A 206 16.25 2.22 -22.38
CA ASN A 206 15.46 3.45 -22.48
C ASN A 206 14.03 3.17 -22.97
N LYS A 207 13.17 4.20 -23.04
CA LYS A 207 11.76 4.10 -23.43
C LYS A 207 11.52 3.55 -24.85
N GLU A 208 12.51 3.62 -25.73
CA GLU A 208 12.46 3.10 -27.11
C GLU A 208 12.95 1.64 -27.20
N GLY A 209 13.56 1.12 -26.12
CA GLY A 209 14.04 -0.25 -26.05
C GLY A 209 12.93 -1.28 -25.88
N GLN A 210 13.32 -2.56 -25.84
CA GLN A 210 12.38 -3.65 -25.58
C GLN A 210 11.71 -3.46 -24.21
N SER A 211 10.41 -3.73 -24.13
CA SER A 211 9.64 -3.60 -22.90
C SER A 211 9.07 -4.94 -22.45
N TYR A 212 9.04 -5.13 -21.13
CA TYR A 212 8.55 -6.34 -20.48
C TYR A 212 7.44 -5.96 -19.51
N ASN A 213 6.29 -6.61 -19.62
CA ASN A 213 5.19 -6.42 -18.69
C ASN A 213 5.36 -7.34 -17.49
N VAL A 214 5.72 -6.77 -16.34
CA VAL A 214 6.08 -7.52 -15.14
C VAL A 214 5.03 -7.36 -14.06
N SER A 215 4.83 -8.41 -13.25
CA SER A 215 4.01 -8.36 -12.03
C SER A 215 4.84 -7.81 -10.88
N ILE A 216 4.36 -6.75 -10.23
CA ILE A 216 4.99 -6.11 -9.07
C ILE A 216 4.08 -6.30 -7.86
N GLY A 217 4.48 -7.20 -6.96
CA GLY A 217 3.85 -7.38 -5.65
C GLY A 217 4.48 -6.49 -4.57
N PRO A 218 3.90 -6.44 -3.36
CA PRO A 218 4.30 -5.53 -2.27
C PRO A 218 5.70 -5.77 -1.69
N ASN A 219 6.28 -6.95 -1.93
CA ASN A 219 7.61 -7.30 -1.44
C ASN A 219 8.66 -7.42 -2.56
N LYS A 220 8.27 -7.20 -3.82
CA LYS A 220 9.21 -7.32 -4.94
C LYS A 220 10.20 -6.17 -4.91
N THR A 221 11.48 -6.48 -4.71
CA THR A 221 12.56 -5.50 -4.68
C THR A 221 13.07 -5.17 -6.07
N ALA A 222 13.83 -4.08 -6.20
CA ALA A 222 14.54 -3.76 -7.43
C ALA A 222 15.53 -4.86 -7.82
N TYR A 223 16.16 -5.54 -6.85
CA TYR A 223 17.02 -6.70 -7.08
C TYR A 223 16.25 -7.86 -7.73
N ASP A 224 15.08 -8.21 -7.19
CA ASP A 224 14.27 -9.31 -7.73
C ASP A 224 13.86 -9.04 -9.17
N LEU A 225 13.50 -7.78 -9.47
CA LEU A 225 13.15 -7.36 -10.81
C LEU A 225 14.36 -7.37 -11.77
N CYS A 226 15.52 -6.91 -11.31
CA CYS A 226 16.78 -7.02 -12.08
C CYS A 226 17.14 -8.48 -12.35
N LYS A 227 16.96 -9.37 -11.36
CA LYS A 227 17.22 -10.80 -11.51
C LYS A 227 16.30 -11.42 -12.56
N GLU A 228 14.99 -11.14 -12.49
CA GLU A 228 13.99 -11.63 -13.45
C GLU A 228 14.32 -11.20 -14.89
N LEU A 229 14.77 -9.97 -15.09
CA LEU A 229 15.01 -9.41 -16.42
C LEU A 229 16.46 -9.55 -16.91
N SER A 230 17.38 -10.03 -16.07
CA SER A 230 18.81 -10.18 -16.38
C SER A 230 19.09 -11.03 -17.63
N GLY A 231 18.35 -12.13 -17.80
CA GLY A 231 18.47 -13.02 -18.96
C GLY A 231 18.11 -12.36 -20.29
N HIS A 232 17.22 -11.36 -20.27
CA HIS A 232 16.79 -10.65 -21.48
C HIS A 232 17.80 -9.58 -21.93
N ILE A 233 18.44 -8.90 -20.97
CA ILE A 233 19.45 -7.88 -21.21
C ILE A 233 20.87 -8.46 -21.39
N LYS A 234 21.06 -9.76 -21.12
CA LYS A 234 22.34 -10.49 -21.19
C LYS A 234 23.44 -9.88 -20.32
N LEU A 235 23.06 -9.40 -19.14
CA LEU A 235 23.99 -8.89 -18.11
C LEU A 235 23.75 -9.62 -16.80
N LEU A 236 24.76 -9.68 -15.94
CA LEU A 236 24.62 -10.28 -14.62
C LEU A 236 23.82 -9.35 -13.71
N VAL A 237 23.08 -9.91 -12.75
CA VAL A 237 22.23 -9.09 -11.84
C VAL A 237 23.02 -8.02 -11.09
N HIS A 238 24.29 -8.29 -10.74
CA HIS A 238 25.15 -7.35 -10.02
C HIS A 238 25.70 -6.23 -10.92
N GLU A 239 25.53 -6.33 -12.23
CA GLU A 239 25.90 -5.32 -13.21
C GLU A 239 24.72 -4.42 -13.59
N LEU A 240 23.53 -4.71 -13.06
CA LEU A 240 22.27 -4.06 -13.39
C LEU A 240 21.80 -3.12 -12.30
N VAL A 241 21.10 -2.07 -12.72
CA VAL A 241 20.37 -1.15 -11.85
C VAL A 241 19.03 -0.81 -12.48
N LEU A 242 18.01 -0.74 -11.64
CA LEU A 242 16.70 -0.25 -12.02
C LEU A 242 16.69 1.27 -11.90
N GLU A 243 16.30 1.96 -12.96
CA GLU A 243 16.19 3.42 -12.98
C GLU A 243 14.72 3.83 -13.00
N GLU A 244 14.36 4.78 -12.13
CA GLU A 244 13.14 5.56 -12.21
C GLU A 244 13.41 6.79 -13.09
N ILE A 245 12.65 6.92 -14.17
CA ILE A 245 12.74 8.03 -15.11
C ILE A 245 11.45 8.84 -15.03
N ILE A 246 11.58 10.14 -14.79
CA ILE A 246 10.44 11.05 -14.62
C ILE A 246 10.63 12.35 -15.41
N LEU A 247 9.54 13.10 -15.58
CA LEU A 247 9.50 14.39 -16.30
C LEU A 247 10.07 14.33 -17.72
N ASN A 248 9.69 13.31 -18.50
CA ASN A 248 10.10 13.13 -19.89
C ASN A 248 11.64 13.13 -20.06
N ASP A 249 12.28 12.15 -19.40
CA ASP A 249 13.72 11.87 -19.46
C ASP A 249 14.64 12.92 -18.84
N LYS A 250 14.08 13.88 -18.09
CA LYS A 250 14.86 14.97 -17.49
C LYS A 250 15.44 14.61 -16.14
N LEU A 251 14.79 13.71 -15.42
CA LEU A 251 15.16 13.31 -14.07
C LEU A 251 15.29 11.79 -14.01
N ILE A 252 16.44 11.34 -13.49
CA ILE A 252 16.79 9.92 -13.41
C ILE A 252 17.18 9.60 -11.97
N ARG A 253 16.58 8.58 -11.37
CA ARG A 253 16.99 8.06 -10.06
C ARG A 253 17.37 6.58 -10.18
N PRO A 254 18.64 6.20 -9.95
CA PRO A 254 18.97 4.80 -9.72
C PRO A 254 18.30 4.34 -8.43
N ILE A 255 17.49 3.29 -8.51
CA ILE A 255 16.78 2.71 -7.37
C ILE A 255 17.73 1.73 -6.68
N HIS A 256 17.87 1.85 -5.36
CA HIS A 256 18.69 0.93 -4.60
C HIS A 256 18.10 -0.49 -4.68
N TYR A 257 18.96 -1.51 -4.78
CA TYR A 257 18.51 -2.88 -5.07
C TYR A 257 17.57 -3.47 -4.00
N GLU A 258 17.60 -2.97 -2.77
CA GLU A 258 16.70 -3.36 -1.67
C GLU A 258 15.37 -2.60 -1.63
N GLU A 259 15.23 -1.51 -2.40
CA GLU A 259 13.98 -0.75 -2.44
C GLU A 259 12.85 -1.59 -3.07
N LYS A 260 11.67 -1.51 -2.46
CA LYS A 260 10.45 -2.13 -2.99
C LYS A 260 9.96 -1.34 -4.20
N VAL A 261 9.80 -2.02 -5.32
CA VAL A 261 9.41 -1.39 -6.59
C VAL A 261 7.99 -0.82 -6.51
N LEU A 262 7.10 -1.49 -5.77
CA LEU A 262 5.72 -1.02 -5.59
C LEU A 262 5.67 0.35 -4.91
N ASP A 263 6.50 0.59 -3.89
CA ASP A 263 6.56 1.87 -3.17
C ASP A 263 7.02 3.02 -4.06
N VAL A 264 7.91 2.73 -5.03
CA VAL A 264 8.34 3.71 -6.04
C VAL A 264 7.18 4.06 -6.97
N ILE A 265 6.46 3.07 -7.48
CA ILE A 265 5.37 3.27 -8.45
C ILE A 265 4.16 3.95 -7.79
N LEU A 266 3.78 3.54 -6.57
CA LEU A 266 2.63 4.11 -5.88
C LEU A 266 2.80 5.61 -5.59
N LYS A 267 4.04 6.08 -5.39
CA LYS A 267 4.32 7.52 -5.24
C LYS A 267 3.84 8.33 -6.44
N TRP A 268 3.99 7.81 -7.66
CA TRP A 268 3.52 8.50 -8.86
C TRP A 268 2.01 8.71 -8.86
N GLY A 269 1.24 7.81 -8.24
CA GLY A 269 -0.22 7.89 -8.19
C GLY A 269 -0.74 9.14 -7.50
N TYR A 270 0.06 9.76 -6.63
CA TYR A 270 -0.29 10.98 -5.90
C TYR A 270 0.20 12.27 -6.57
N TRP A 271 0.95 12.17 -7.67
CA TRP A 271 1.50 13.34 -8.36
C TRP A 271 0.49 13.90 -9.37
N ASP A 272 0.62 15.19 -9.67
CA ASP A 272 -0.13 15.84 -10.74
C ASP A 272 0.11 15.11 -12.06
N GLU A 273 -0.93 14.99 -12.90
CA GLU A 273 -0.88 14.27 -14.18
C GLU A 273 0.31 14.70 -15.06
N GLN A 274 0.59 16.01 -15.11
CA GLN A 274 1.70 16.57 -15.87
C GLN A 274 3.08 16.03 -15.46
N ASP A 275 3.25 15.63 -14.20
CA ASP A 275 4.52 15.18 -13.63
C ASP A 275 4.65 13.66 -13.61
N ARG A 276 3.54 12.90 -13.75
CA ARG A 276 3.54 11.42 -13.74
C ARG A 276 3.30 10.75 -15.08
N LYS A 277 2.68 11.43 -16.05
CA LYS A 277 2.21 10.83 -17.32
C LYS A 277 3.29 10.14 -18.14
N ASP A 278 4.54 10.60 -18.01
CA ASP A 278 5.69 10.10 -18.77
C ASP A 278 6.65 9.28 -17.91
N ASN A 279 6.27 8.95 -16.67
CA ASN A 279 7.14 8.20 -15.77
C ASN A 279 7.23 6.74 -16.20
N TYR A 280 8.43 6.17 -16.13
CA TYR A 280 8.65 4.77 -16.44
C TYR A 280 9.87 4.21 -15.71
N LEU A 281 9.97 2.88 -15.70
CA LEU A 281 11.11 2.15 -15.17
C LEU A 281 11.96 1.61 -16.32
N THR A 282 13.28 1.67 -16.18
CA THR A 282 14.20 1.07 -17.15
C THR A 282 15.34 0.33 -16.47
N LEU A 283 15.86 -0.71 -17.12
CA LEU A 283 17.11 -1.36 -16.72
C LEU A 283 18.30 -0.73 -17.42
N ALA A 284 19.31 -0.39 -16.64
CA ALA A 284 20.57 0.12 -17.14
C ALA A 284 21.77 -0.62 -16.51
N HIS A 285 22.94 -0.38 -17.08
CA HIS A 285 24.19 -0.89 -16.55
C HIS A 285 24.62 -0.04 -15.35
N LEU A 286 24.91 -0.70 -14.22
CA LEU A 286 25.39 -0.10 -12.97
C LEU A 286 26.66 0.74 -13.16
N SER A 287 27.49 0.44 -14.17
CA SER A 287 28.72 1.18 -14.49
C SER A 287 28.48 2.67 -14.77
N LYS A 288 27.27 3.08 -15.17
CA LYS A 288 26.85 4.48 -15.29
C LYS A 288 26.96 5.27 -13.98
N TYR A 289 26.95 4.56 -12.84
CA TYR A 289 26.92 5.12 -11.49
C TYR A 289 28.16 4.80 -10.66
N TRP A 290 29.15 4.12 -11.24
CA TRP A 290 30.35 3.64 -10.54
C TRP A 290 31.07 4.75 -9.76
N GLU A 291 31.15 5.96 -10.31
CA GLU A 291 31.82 7.11 -9.67
C GLU A 291 31.16 7.56 -8.35
N TYR A 292 29.91 7.18 -8.12
CA TYR A 292 29.13 7.49 -6.92
C TYR A 292 29.12 6.34 -5.91
N ILE A 293 29.39 5.11 -6.36
CA ILE A 293 29.37 3.91 -5.53
C ILE A 293 30.72 3.72 -4.81
N LEU A 294 31.80 4.26 -5.39
CA LEU A 294 33.11 4.27 -4.77
C LEU A 294 33.16 5.06 -3.46
N GLU A 295 34.01 4.60 -2.53
CA GLU A 295 34.31 5.35 -1.31
C GLU A 295 35.04 6.65 -1.63
N LYS A 296 34.55 7.74 -1.05
CA LYS A 296 35.05 9.09 -1.26
C LYS A 296 35.12 9.86 0.06
N PRO A 297 35.87 10.98 0.10
CA PRO A 297 36.02 11.77 1.32
C PRO A 297 34.67 12.23 1.90
N TYR A 298 34.54 12.14 3.22
CA TYR A 298 33.38 12.56 4.00
C TYR A 298 33.86 13.16 5.34
N PRO A 299 33.27 14.26 5.86
CA PRO A 299 32.16 15.03 5.30
C PRO A 299 32.55 15.84 4.06
N VAL A 300 31.55 16.32 3.30
CA VAL A 300 31.76 17.19 2.14
C VAL A 300 31.20 18.58 2.41
N SER A 301 31.91 19.61 1.96
CA SER A 301 31.50 21.01 2.06
C SER A 301 31.97 21.77 0.82
N GLY A 302 31.23 22.80 0.42
CA GLY A 302 31.57 23.60 -0.75
C GLY A 302 30.48 24.56 -1.17
N GLU A 303 30.85 25.52 -2.00
CA GLU A 303 29.90 26.44 -2.62
C GLU A 303 29.21 25.78 -3.80
N MET A 304 27.88 25.86 -3.84
CA MET A 304 27.08 25.35 -4.95
C MET A 304 25.90 26.26 -5.25
N ARG A 305 25.42 26.18 -6.48
CA ARG A 305 24.26 26.95 -6.91
C ARG A 305 22.99 26.22 -6.54
N PHE A 306 22.06 26.95 -5.93
CA PHE A 306 20.79 26.42 -5.47
C PHE A 306 19.62 27.28 -5.93
N ALA A 307 18.53 26.62 -6.29
CA ALA A 307 17.22 27.21 -6.50
C ALA A 307 16.17 26.33 -5.84
N ASP A 308 15.31 26.91 -5.01
CA ASP A 308 14.15 26.23 -4.45
C ASP A 308 13.04 26.05 -5.51
N ASN A 309 11.93 25.42 -5.11
CA ASN A 309 10.79 25.20 -6.00
C ASN A 309 9.97 26.47 -6.33
N LYS A 310 10.38 27.65 -5.87
CA LYS A 310 9.68 28.93 -6.07
C LYS A 310 10.34 29.80 -7.13
N THR A 311 11.67 29.78 -7.20
CA THR A 311 12.44 30.68 -8.10
C THR A 311 13.13 29.94 -9.23
N ARG A 312 13.23 30.55 -10.42
CA ARG A 312 14.11 30.08 -11.51
C ARG A 312 15.58 30.44 -11.29
N LEU A 313 15.85 31.42 -10.43
CA LEU A 313 17.17 32.03 -10.28
C LEU A 313 18.02 31.20 -9.32
N PHE A 314 19.18 30.79 -9.81
CA PHE A 314 20.17 30.08 -9.02
C PHE A 314 21.06 31.08 -8.28
N LYS A 315 21.14 30.96 -6.96
CA LYS A 315 22.04 31.73 -6.11
C LYS A 315 23.14 30.84 -5.57
N LEU A 316 24.32 31.42 -5.32
CA LEU A 316 25.45 30.71 -4.74
C LEU A 316 25.29 30.68 -3.22
N TYR A 317 25.42 29.50 -2.63
CA TYR A 317 25.40 29.29 -1.19
C TYR A 317 26.49 28.30 -0.79
N THR A 318 26.86 28.33 0.49
CA THR A 318 27.73 27.31 1.07
C THR A 318 26.87 26.15 1.55
N PHE A 319 27.18 24.94 1.11
CA PHE A 319 26.52 23.73 1.57
C PHE A 319 27.52 22.83 2.30
N GLN A 320 27.01 22.04 3.24
CA GLN A 320 27.73 20.93 3.86
C GLN A 320 26.83 19.70 3.89
N PHE A 321 27.42 18.53 3.66
CA PHE A 321 26.78 17.25 3.97
C PHE A 321 27.59 16.53 5.05
N SER A 322 26.96 16.37 6.21
CA SER A 322 27.56 15.71 7.38
C SER A 322 26.46 15.17 8.29
N GLN A 323 26.73 14.06 8.96
CA GLN A 323 25.83 13.36 9.88
C GLN A 323 24.46 13.07 9.27
N GLY A 324 24.43 12.65 8.00
CA GLY A 324 23.18 12.37 7.26
C GLY A 324 22.33 13.60 6.94
N LYS A 325 22.86 14.81 7.14
CA LYS A 325 22.17 16.07 6.88
C LYS A 325 22.83 16.87 5.78
N LEU A 326 22.03 17.31 4.84
CA LEU A 326 22.38 18.32 3.84
C LEU A 326 21.98 19.69 4.40
N THR A 327 22.96 20.56 4.64
CA THR A 327 22.73 21.86 5.28
C THR A 327 23.21 22.97 4.37
N CYS A 328 22.36 23.98 4.20
CA CYS A 328 22.62 25.20 3.44
C CYS A 328 22.86 26.36 4.39
N PHE A 329 23.97 27.06 4.22
CA PHE A 329 24.37 28.21 5.01
C PHE A 329 24.28 29.49 4.20
N LYS A 330 24.07 30.61 4.89
CA LYS A 330 24.00 31.94 4.27
C LYS A 330 25.33 32.35 3.64
N ASP A 331 26.44 32.00 4.28
CA ASP A 331 27.80 32.37 3.90
C ASP A 331 28.79 31.28 4.32
N LYS A 332 30.08 31.55 4.15
CA LYS A 332 31.18 30.61 4.42
C LYS A 332 31.49 30.44 5.90
N THR A 333 30.97 31.29 6.80
CA THR A 333 31.28 31.18 8.23
C THR A 333 30.59 29.97 8.86
N GLY A 334 29.50 29.50 8.24
CA GLY A 334 28.71 28.37 8.73
C GLY A 334 27.85 28.69 9.95
N GLU A 335 27.77 29.96 10.37
CA GLU A 335 27.04 30.37 11.56
C GLU A 335 25.52 30.40 11.34
N ILE A 336 25.08 30.81 10.15
CA ILE A 336 23.66 30.98 9.84
C ILE A 336 23.18 29.87 8.90
N ILE A 337 22.42 28.93 9.45
CA ILE A 337 21.72 27.89 8.70
C ILE A 337 20.46 28.47 8.07
N LEU A 338 20.34 28.37 6.75
CA LEU A 338 19.13 28.75 6.00
C LEU A 338 18.16 27.57 5.89
N HIS A 339 18.70 26.39 5.56
CA HIS A 339 17.94 25.18 5.37
C HIS A 339 18.74 23.95 5.82
N SER A 340 18.05 22.91 6.28
CA SER A 340 18.64 21.62 6.57
C SER A 340 17.65 20.50 6.22
N TRP A 341 18.15 19.45 5.59
CA TRP A 341 17.37 18.28 5.17
C TRP A 341 18.06 17.01 5.64
N ASN A 342 17.32 16.10 6.28
CA ASN A 342 17.80 14.75 6.50
C ASN A 342 17.78 13.99 5.16
N ILE A 343 18.81 13.19 4.91
CA ILE A 343 18.92 12.44 3.66
C ILE A 343 17.80 11.41 3.49
N GLU A 344 17.28 10.88 4.59
CA GLU A 344 16.17 9.93 4.64
C GLU A 344 14.83 10.57 4.22
N ASP A 345 14.67 11.86 4.49
CA ASP A 345 13.45 12.63 4.23
C ASP A 345 13.37 13.22 2.83
N ILE A 346 14.40 13.01 1.99
CA ILE A 346 14.42 13.52 0.61
C ILE A 346 14.54 12.39 -0.40
N ILE A 347 13.99 12.60 -1.60
CA ILE A 347 14.28 11.78 -2.79
C ILE A 347 15.00 12.70 -3.76
N TRP A 348 16.12 12.25 -4.32
CA TRP A 348 16.87 13.03 -5.30
C TRP A 348 16.98 12.29 -6.64
N TYR A 349 17.02 13.09 -7.69
CA TYR A 349 17.11 12.68 -9.08
C TYR A 349 18.30 13.39 -9.70
N LEU A 350 19.05 12.68 -10.53
CA LEU A 350 20.06 13.28 -11.37
C LEU A 350 19.39 14.10 -12.47
N GLY A 351 19.84 15.34 -12.66
CA GLY A 351 19.31 16.24 -13.67
C GLY A 351 18.42 17.36 -13.11
N HIS A 352 17.69 18.02 -14.00
CA HIS A 352 16.79 19.13 -13.71
C HIS A 352 15.69 19.21 -14.78
N GLU A 353 14.50 19.68 -14.40
CA GLU A 353 13.39 19.87 -15.35
C GLU A 353 13.73 20.93 -16.42
N SER A 354 13.20 20.79 -17.64
CA SER A 354 13.52 21.66 -18.79
C SER A 354 13.24 23.15 -18.58
N LYS A 355 12.31 23.50 -17.69
CA LYS A 355 12.00 24.90 -17.36
C LYS A 355 13.12 25.56 -16.53
N ARG A 356 14.05 24.77 -15.99
CA ARG A 356 15.28 25.22 -15.33
C ARG A 356 16.37 25.41 -16.38
N ASN A 357 17.19 26.44 -16.19
CA ASN A 357 18.37 26.68 -17.02
C ASN A 357 19.60 26.90 -16.13
N PRO A 358 20.10 25.84 -15.46
CA PRO A 358 21.28 25.94 -14.62
C PRO A 358 22.54 26.14 -15.48
N GLN A 359 23.56 26.74 -14.89
CA GLN A 359 24.82 27.06 -15.58
C GLN A 359 25.69 25.81 -15.89
N SER A 360 25.31 24.65 -15.36
CA SER A 360 26.02 23.39 -15.51
C SER A 360 25.02 22.24 -15.54
N ARG A 361 25.34 21.20 -16.30
CA ARG A 361 24.56 19.94 -16.36
C ARG A 361 24.75 19.07 -15.12
N TRP A 362 25.77 19.35 -14.31
CA TRP A 362 26.08 18.59 -13.11
C TRP A 362 25.14 19.00 -11.98
N SER A 363 23.88 18.56 -12.07
CA SER A 363 22.82 18.93 -11.13
C SER A 363 22.11 17.72 -10.55
N ILE A 364 21.45 17.95 -9.41
CA ILE A 364 20.37 17.08 -8.91
C ILE A 364 19.12 17.91 -8.62
N THR A 365 17.97 17.27 -8.73
CA THR A 365 16.69 17.79 -8.25
C THR A 365 16.23 16.93 -7.08
N PHE A 366 15.82 17.53 -5.97
CA PHE A 366 15.33 16.79 -4.82
C PHE A 366 13.98 17.33 -4.32
N ILE A 367 13.19 16.41 -3.78
CA ILE A 367 11.85 16.61 -3.21
C ILE A 367 11.79 15.96 -1.84
N ASN A 368 10.81 16.35 -1.02
CA ASN A 368 10.56 15.68 0.25
C ASN A 368 9.88 14.31 0.00
N ALA A 369 10.37 13.27 0.67
CA ALA A 369 9.91 11.88 0.48
C ALA A 369 8.50 11.62 1.03
N ASN A 370 8.08 12.38 2.04
CA ASN A 370 6.82 12.22 2.77
C ASN A 370 5.72 13.14 2.23
N SER A 371 6.01 13.95 1.21
CA SER A 371 5.04 14.83 0.58
C SER A 371 5.08 14.71 -0.93
N HIS A 372 3.94 14.85 -1.58
CA HIS A 372 3.88 14.84 -3.03
C HIS A 372 4.25 16.23 -3.58
N PRO A 373 5.00 16.32 -4.70
CA PRO A 373 5.23 17.58 -5.38
C PRO A 373 3.91 18.18 -5.83
N VAL A 374 3.57 19.38 -5.34
CA VAL A 374 2.38 20.12 -5.77
C VAL A 374 2.82 21.42 -6.40
N ARG A 375 2.50 21.60 -7.68
CA ARG A 375 2.84 22.82 -8.40
C ARG A 375 1.75 23.87 -8.19
N THR A 376 2.17 25.06 -7.79
CA THR A 376 1.28 26.22 -7.62
C THR A 376 1.85 27.44 -8.34
N LYS A 377 1.07 28.52 -8.46
CA LYS A 377 1.59 29.78 -9.02
C LYS A 377 2.80 30.31 -8.22
N SER A 378 2.86 30.07 -6.92
CA SER A 378 3.96 30.50 -6.05
C SER A 378 5.11 29.49 -5.97
N SER A 379 4.86 28.22 -6.29
CA SER A 379 5.87 27.15 -6.34
C SER A 379 5.70 26.34 -7.62
N PRO A 380 6.10 26.89 -8.79
CA PRO A 380 5.76 26.30 -10.09
C PRO A 380 6.67 25.15 -10.53
N TYR A 381 7.70 24.83 -9.74
CA TYR A 381 8.73 23.86 -10.10
C TYR A 381 8.60 22.56 -9.29
N PHE A 382 9.05 21.46 -9.88
CA PHE A 382 8.89 20.11 -9.31
C PHE A 382 9.61 19.95 -7.97
N GLY A 383 10.80 20.55 -7.86
CA GLY A 383 11.64 20.41 -6.69
C GLY A 383 12.75 21.45 -6.63
N SER A 384 13.56 21.29 -5.59
CA SER A 384 14.75 22.10 -5.34
C SER A 384 15.93 21.54 -6.14
N VAL A 385 16.77 22.41 -6.68
CA VAL A 385 17.86 22.02 -7.58
C VAL A 385 19.20 22.46 -7.01
N LEU A 386 20.15 21.53 -6.93
CA LEU A 386 21.56 21.81 -6.65
C LEU A 386 22.39 21.63 -7.91
N VAL A 387 23.38 22.51 -8.09
CA VAL A 387 24.23 22.56 -9.28
C VAL A 387 25.69 22.71 -8.87
N TRP A 388 26.50 21.75 -9.31
CA TRP A 388 27.95 21.74 -9.17
C TRP A 388 28.64 22.28 -10.42
N SER A 389 29.85 22.81 -10.25
CA SER A 389 30.73 23.26 -11.33
C SER A 389 31.18 22.11 -12.24
N ASP A 390 31.46 20.96 -11.65
CA ASP A 390 32.14 19.85 -12.32
C ASP A 390 31.61 18.49 -11.83
N ALA A 391 31.89 17.45 -12.62
CA ALA A 391 31.45 16.09 -12.36
C ALA A 391 32.09 15.48 -11.10
N ALA A 392 33.39 15.74 -10.89
CA ALA A 392 34.16 15.12 -9.82
C ALA A 392 33.64 15.56 -8.44
N THR A 393 33.44 16.86 -8.25
CA THR A 393 32.85 17.42 -7.03
C THR A 393 31.45 16.86 -6.81
N ARG A 394 30.59 16.86 -7.84
CA ARG A 394 29.25 16.26 -7.72
C ARG A 394 29.34 14.80 -7.29
N ALA A 395 30.24 14.03 -7.87
CA ALA A 395 30.38 12.60 -7.57
C ALA A 395 30.80 12.36 -6.11
N ASN A 396 31.67 13.21 -5.54
CA ASN A 396 32.03 13.15 -4.12
C ASN A 396 30.83 13.38 -3.21
N TRP A 397 29.98 14.36 -3.55
CA TRP A 397 28.75 14.64 -2.82
C TRP A 397 27.75 13.49 -2.90
N LEU A 398 27.51 12.95 -4.09
CA LEU A 398 26.57 11.85 -4.29
C LEU A 398 27.02 10.56 -3.59
N SER A 399 28.32 10.25 -3.59
CA SER A 399 28.87 9.12 -2.84
C SER A 399 28.66 9.27 -1.33
N ALA A 400 28.95 10.44 -0.77
CA ALA A 400 28.69 10.73 0.63
C ALA A 400 27.20 10.59 1.00
N MET A 401 26.31 11.14 0.18
CA MET A 401 24.85 11.05 0.37
C MET A 401 24.34 9.61 0.29
N LEU A 402 24.80 8.85 -0.71
CA LEU A 402 24.43 7.45 -0.90
C LEU A 402 24.89 6.59 0.27
N LYS A 403 26.16 6.70 0.68
CA LYS A 403 26.72 5.92 1.81
C LYS A 403 26.01 6.24 3.13
N SER A 404 25.61 7.49 3.33
CA SER A 404 24.83 7.85 4.51
C SER A 404 23.42 7.25 4.51
N ARG A 405 22.80 7.04 3.33
CA ARG A 405 21.48 6.43 3.22
C ARG A 405 21.53 4.91 3.25
N TYR A 406 22.58 4.33 2.66
CA TYR A 406 22.79 2.89 2.53
C TYR A 406 24.22 2.55 2.99
N PRO A 407 24.45 2.38 4.31
CA PRO A 407 25.80 2.25 4.86
C PRO A 407 26.53 0.96 4.49
N ASN A 408 25.78 -0.14 4.33
CA ASN A 408 26.37 -1.48 4.33
C ASN A 408 26.57 -2.08 2.94
N ASN A 409 25.82 -1.65 1.92
CA ASN A 409 25.91 -2.23 0.57
C ASN A 409 25.36 -1.24 -0.46
N LEU A 410 26.18 -0.69 -1.36
CA LEU A 410 25.72 0.22 -2.42
C LEU A 410 25.50 -0.48 -3.76
N ALA A 411 26.16 -1.62 -3.97
CA ALA A 411 26.05 -2.40 -5.19
C ALA A 411 25.24 -3.68 -4.93
N PRO A 412 24.40 -4.12 -5.88
CA PRO A 412 23.66 -5.37 -5.78
C PRO A 412 24.61 -6.57 -5.65
N PRO A 413 24.28 -7.55 -4.79
CA PRO A 413 25.09 -8.76 -4.65
C PRO A 413 25.06 -9.61 -5.93
N PRO A 414 26.10 -10.43 -6.20
CA PRO A 414 26.06 -11.40 -7.29
C PRO A 414 25.00 -12.48 -7.00
N ASN A 415 24.36 -12.98 -8.07
CA ASN A 415 23.50 -14.16 -7.94
C ASN A 415 24.41 -15.39 -7.81
N LEU A 416 24.56 -15.91 -6.58
CA LEU A 416 25.42 -17.05 -6.27
C LEU A 416 24.84 -18.41 -6.71
N ILE A 417 23.62 -18.43 -7.27
CA ILE A 417 22.95 -19.64 -7.75
C ILE A 417 22.85 -19.59 -9.28
N PRO A 418 23.35 -20.60 -10.02
CA PRO A 418 23.21 -20.66 -11.48
C PRO A 418 21.73 -20.73 -11.87
N ILE A 419 21.36 -20.02 -12.94
CA ILE A 419 20.02 -20.07 -13.56
C ILE A 419 19.83 -21.41 -14.27
#